data_AF-A0A097QVC5-F1
#
_entry.id   AF-A0A097QVC5-F1
#
_cell.length_a   1.000
_cell.length_b   1.000
_cell.length_c   1.000
_cell.angle_alpha   90.00
_cell.angle_beta   90.00
_cell.angle_gamma   90.00
#
_symmetry.space_group_name_H-M   'P 1'
#
loop_
_entity.id
_entity.type
_entity.pdbx_description
1 polymer ?
#
loop_
_entity_poly.entity_id
_entity_poly.type
_entity_poly.pdbx_seq_one_letter_code
_entity_poly.pdbx_strand_id
1 'polypeptide(L)'
;MRRLLALFLIGVMAFSVVASGCISGGEEKTGINILYTYTGSFGDPAKGKQATQAQLQQGAWVVYQVAGGTGLGVFEAIGDYLKANNKKMGPPFAIGVDSAQDWIKPGAIIASMMKRVDLGVYNAVKQAEENKFVGGVVELGLKEGGVKLSDIEDVKAMFDSLPEDIKQKKLSELGFKSEDGLIKFLEQTRKQVPDWIWGAVDELQNQIVNGQIVVPKATAKDQIEALRKAEDWKTMEEYAKNWSANEPAPETHFDEKLNQRQNTKKIAVVYDVGGRGDLSFNDMAYLGAKRAADEFGLEVTEVQSNSENDYLPNLRSLAKSGEYDIIVAVGYMMTEPVKQVAQEYPNQRFVIIDGFDPEMPKNVQMVLFKENEGSALAGALAALIALNDGKDTIGIVLGMEIPVLYKFEGGYRFGAYWALDYYQNHKQ
;
A
#
# COMPACT_ATOMS: atom_id res chain seq x y z
N MET A 1 43.49 51.44 28.20
CA MET A 1 43.31 50.22 29.02
C MET A 1 42.16 49.41 28.44
N ARG A 2 42.46 48.15 28.04
CA ARG A 2 41.58 46.94 27.93
C ARG A 2 40.29 47.06 27.08
N ARG A 3 40.25 46.44 25.89
CA ARG A 3 39.95 45.01 25.52
C ARG A 3 38.43 44.73 25.48
N LEU A 4 37.78 44.39 24.35
CA LEU A 4 37.79 43.19 23.45
C LEU A 4 36.77 42.08 23.87
N LEU A 5 36.14 41.49 22.84
CA LEU A 5 35.21 40.31 22.76
C LEU A 5 33.70 40.60 23.00
N ALA A 6 32.79 40.52 22.02
CA ALA A 6 32.38 39.45 21.09
C ALA A 6 31.51 38.36 21.74
N LEU A 7 30.28 38.18 21.27
CA LEU A 7 29.78 36.89 20.77
C LEU A 7 28.46 37.06 19.99
N PHE A 8 28.45 36.45 18.80
CA PHE A 8 27.33 36.24 17.89
C PHE A 8 26.45 35.08 18.40
N LEU A 9 25.12 35.24 18.38
CA LEU A 9 24.17 34.13 18.34
C LEU A 9 22.91 34.63 17.61
N ILE A 10 22.86 34.39 16.30
CA ILE A 10 21.64 34.55 15.50
C ILE A 10 20.94 33.20 15.51
N GLY A 11 19.97 33.04 16.41
CA GLY A 11 18.95 32.01 16.30
C GLY A 11 17.81 32.55 15.45
N VAL A 12 17.64 32.02 14.24
CA VAL A 12 16.44 32.27 13.43
C VAL A 12 15.37 31.31 13.93
N MET A 13 14.51 31.77 14.84
CA MET A 13 13.20 31.16 15.07
C MET A 13 12.28 31.60 13.93
N ALA A 14 11.93 30.69 13.03
CA ALA A 14 10.80 30.88 12.13
C ALA A 14 9.52 30.75 12.96
N PHE A 15 8.91 31.88 13.31
CA PHE A 15 7.54 31.93 13.82
C PHE A 15 6.59 31.59 12.67
N SER A 16 5.99 30.40 12.70
CA SER A 16 4.73 30.15 12.01
C SER A 16 3.64 30.97 12.69
N VAL A 17 3.04 31.89 11.95
CA VAL A 17 1.89 32.70 12.40
C VAL A 17 0.71 31.76 12.64
N VAL A 18 0.40 31.52 13.91
CA VAL A 18 -0.88 30.94 14.33
C VAL A 18 -1.85 32.10 14.47
N ALA A 19 -2.81 32.20 13.56
CA ALA A 19 -3.97 33.06 13.75
C ALA A 19 -4.91 32.39 14.76
N SER A 20 -4.75 32.70 16.05
CA SER A 20 -5.75 32.40 17.07
C SER A 20 -6.90 33.40 16.95
N GLY A 21 -7.96 32.99 16.26
CA GLY A 21 -9.26 33.64 16.32
C GLY A 21 -10.06 33.12 17.51
N CYS A 22 -10.50 34.03 18.38
CA CYS A 22 -11.37 33.74 19.51
C CYS A 22 -12.74 33.17 19.08
N ILE A 23 -13.25 32.28 19.94
CA ILE A 23 -14.50 31.54 19.83
C ILE A 23 -15.71 32.48 19.75
N SER A 24 -16.52 32.33 18.69
CA SER A 24 -17.93 32.69 18.67
C SER A 24 -18.70 31.82 17.66
N GLY A 25 -19.73 31.11 18.12
CA GLY A 25 -20.71 30.43 17.26
C GLY A 25 -20.34 29.02 16.84
N GLY A 26 -21.20 28.04 17.16
CA GLY A 26 -21.10 26.69 16.63
C GLY A 26 -21.47 26.69 15.15
N GLU A 27 -20.46 26.77 14.29
CA GLU A 27 -20.54 26.25 12.93
C GLU A 27 -20.02 24.81 12.99
N GLU A 28 -20.86 23.87 12.56
CA GLU A 28 -20.43 22.51 12.25
C GLU A 28 -19.26 22.60 11.27
N LYS A 29 -18.11 22.01 11.61
CA LYS A 29 -16.98 21.99 10.68
C LYS A 29 -17.34 21.10 9.49
N THR A 30 -17.78 21.70 8.39
CA THR A 30 -18.28 21.00 7.18
C THR A 30 -17.15 20.52 6.24
N GLY A 31 -16.00 20.09 6.76
CA GLY A 31 -14.84 19.71 5.95
C GLY A 31 -14.08 18.52 6.50
N ILE A 32 -13.27 17.89 5.64
CA ILE A 32 -12.34 16.83 6.02
C ILE A 32 -10.88 17.29 5.78
N ASN A 33 -10.08 17.31 6.84
CA ASN A 33 -8.67 17.60 6.84
C ASN A 33 -7.87 16.30 6.67
N ILE A 34 -6.97 16.27 5.68
CA ILE A 34 -6.22 15.08 5.29
C ILE A 34 -4.74 15.34 5.53
N LEU A 35 -4.22 14.84 6.66
CA LEU A 35 -2.81 14.89 6.99
C LEU A 35 -2.04 13.84 6.18
N TYR A 36 -0.85 14.17 5.69
CA TYR A 36 0.01 13.21 5.00
C TYR A 36 1.46 13.38 5.43
N THR A 37 2.22 12.29 5.44
CA THR A 37 3.65 12.31 5.75
C THR A 37 4.38 11.23 4.97
N TYR A 38 5.33 11.61 4.12
CA TYR A 38 6.32 10.68 3.57
C TYR A 38 7.49 10.58 4.54
N THR A 39 7.78 9.36 4.98
CA THR A 39 8.85 9.07 5.96
C THR A 39 10.23 8.94 5.28
N GLY A 40 10.25 8.72 3.97
CA GLY A 40 11.46 8.48 3.20
C GLY A 40 12.09 7.11 3.45
N SER A 41 11.34 6.14 4.00
CA SER A 41 11.84 4.79 4.28
C SER A 41 10.71 3.76 4.28
N PHE A 42 10.98 2.55 3.80
CA PHE A 42 10.10 1.38 3.94
C PHE A 42 10.52 0.43 5.08
N GLY A 43 11.64 0.69 5.75
CA GLY A 43 12.23 -0.19 6.77
C GLY A 43 12.55 0.49 8.11
N ASP A 44 11.90 1.60 8.44
CA ASP A 44 12.16 2.38 9.67
C ASP A 44 10.87 2.60 10.49
N PRO A 45 10.47 1.62 11.32
CA PRO A 45 9.28 1.74 12.17
C PRO A 45 9.30 2.96 13.11
N ALA A 46 10.47 3.44 13.54
CA ALA A 46 10.55 4.59 14.42
C ALA A 46 10.04 5.87 13.74
N LYS A 47 10.36 6.06 12.45
CA LYS A 47 9.80 7.16 11.65
C LYS A 47 8.29 7.06 11.47
N GLY A 48 7.76 5.86 11.20
CA GLY A 48 6.32 5.63 11.08
C GLY A 48 5.57 5.95 12.37
N LYS A 49 6.15 5.55 13.52
CA LYS A 49 5.64 5.87 14.84
C LYS A 49 5.63 7.37 15.13
N GLN A 50 6.74 8.06 14.87
CA GLN A 50 6.84 9.50 15.07
C GLN A 50 5.86 10.29 14.19
N ALA A 51 5.74 9.93 12.91
CA ALA A 51 4.79 10.57 12.00
C ALA A 51 3.35 10.41 12.50
N THR A 52 2.98 9.20 12.91
CA THR A 52 1.62 8.89 13.40
C THR A 52 1.33 9.63 14.71
N GLN A 53 2.27 9.68 15.64
CA GLN A 53 2.11 10.45 16.89
C GLN A 53 1.85 11.93 16.60
N ALA A 54 2.55 12.53 15.63
CA ALA A 54 2.31 13.91 15.22
C ALA A 54 0.93 14.10 14.56
N GLN A 55 0.46 13.13 13.76
CA GLN A 55 -0.88 13.17 13.17
C GLN A 55 -1.99 13.01 14.23
N LEU A 56 -1.80 12.12 15.20
CA LEU A 56 -2.73 11.96 16.35
C LEU A 56 -2.80 13.23 17.20
N GLN A 57 -1.69 13.93 17.43
CA GLN A 57 -1.67 15.23 18.11
C GLN A 57 -2.44 16.32 17.36
N GLN A 58 -2.48 16.23 16.03
CA GLN A 58 -3.26 17.10 15.15
C GLN A 58 -4.72 16.65 14.99
N GLY A 59 -5.14 15.58 15.68
CA GLY A 59 -6.53 15.13 15.72
C GLY A 59 -6.90 14.03 14.73
N ALA A 60 -5.94 13.39 14.06
CA ALA A 60 -6.23 12.27 13.16
C ALA A 60 -7.02 11.17 13.85
N TRP A 61 -8.18 10.83 13.31
CA TRP A 61 -9.10 9.82 13.84
C TRP A 61 -8.88 8.45 13.21
N VAL A 62 -8.48 8.42 11.95
CA VAL A 62 -8.06 7.22 11.23
C VAL A 62 -6.76 7.52 10.49
N VAL A 63 -5.77 6.63 10.58
CA VAL A 63 -4.47 6.78 9.90
C VAL A 63 -4.22 5.59 8.99
N TYR A 64 -4.12 5.84 7.69
CA TYR A 64 -3.77 4.84 6.69
C TYR A 64 -2.25 4.71 6.56
N GLN A 65 -1.70 3.49 6.69
CA GLN A 65 -0.27 3.26 6.50
C GLN A 65 0.01 2.72 5.09
N VAL A 66 0.97 3.32 4.40
CA VAL A 66 1.47 2.93 3.06
C VAL A 66 3.00 2.96 3.08
N ALA A 67 3.60 2.22 4.01
CA ALA A 67 5.02 2.38 4.33
C ALA A 67 5.78 1.06 4.55
N GLY A 68 5.26 -0.08 4.10
CA GLY A 68 5.93 -1.38 4.30
C GLY A 68 6.26 -1.63 5.77
N GLY A 69 7.49 -2.07 6.07
CA GLY A 69 7.95 -2.28 7.46
C GLY A 69 7.91 -1.02 8.33
N THR A 70 8.11 0.18 7.76
CA THR A 70 7.90 1.46 8.49
C THR A 70 6.46 1.58 9.02
N GLY A 71 5.49 1.00 8.32
CA GLY A 71 4.08 0.98 8.68
C GLY A 71 3.79 0.29 10.03
N LEU A 72 4.63 -0.64 10.46
CA LEU A 72 4.50 -1.28 11.78
C LEU A 72 4.55 -0.26 12.93
N GLY A 73 5.32 0.82 12.74
CA GLY A 73 5.36 1.94 13.69
C GLY A 73 4.04 2.71 13.81
N VAL A 74 3.25 2.77 12.73
CA VAL A 74 1.92 3.38 12.73
C VAL A 74 0.99 2.58 13.66
N PHE A 75 1.00 1.26 13.53
CA PHE A 75 0.21 0.36 14.37
C PHE A 75 0.65 0.43 15.84
N GLU A 76 1.96 0.54 16.10
CA GLU A 76 2.45 0.77 17.45
C GLU A 76 1.95 2.09 18.04
N ALA A 77 2.05 3.20 17.30
CA ALA A 77 1.62 4.51 17.78
C ALA A 77 0.12 4.52 18.18
N ILE A 78 -0.73 3.92 17.36
CA ILE A 78 -2.17 3.83 17.64
C ILE A 78 -2.43 2.91 18.82
N GLY A 79 -1.78 1.74 18.88
CA GLY A 79 -1.92 0.84 20.03
C GLY A 79 -1.44 1.47 21.34
N ASP A 80 -0.35 2.24 21.31
CA ASP A 80 0.15 2.99 22.47
C ASP A 80 -0.86 4.08 22.89
N TYR A 81 -1.47 4.78 21.93
CA TYR A 81 -2.54 5.73 22.19
C TYR A 81 -3.74 5.04 22.87
N LEU A 82 -4.21 3.90 22.35
CA LEU A 82 -5.34 3.17 22.93
C LEU A 82 -5.03 2.73 24.36
N LYS A 83 -3.84 2.17 24.58
CA LYS A 83 -3.38 1.75 25.91
C LYS A 83 -3.32 2.93 26.89
N ALA A 84 -2.76 4.07 26.47
CA ALA A 84 -2.68 5.27 27.31
C ALA A 84 -4.06 5.83 27.69
N ASN A 85 -5.08 5.56 26.87
CA ASN A 85 -6.47 5.98 27.09
C ASN A 85 -7.38 4.85 27.64
N ASN A 86 -6.79 3.74 28.13
CA ASN A 86 -7.52 2.57 28.65
C ASN A 86 -8.57 1.99 27.68
N LYS A 87 -8.31 2.10 26.37
CA LYS A 87 -9.17 1.54 25.32
C LYS A 87 -8.60 0.21 24.82
N LYS A 88 -9.49 -0.75 24.57
CA LYS A 88 -9.13 -2.03 23.93
C LYS A 88 -9.19 -2.00 22.41
N MET A 89 -10.00 -1.11 21.87
CA MET A 89 -10.19 -0.89 20.45
C MET A 89 -10.33 0.60 20.19
N GLY A 90 -10.08 1.00 18.95
CA GLY A 90 -10.29 2.37 18.51
C GLY A 90 -11.74 2.83 18.62
N PRO A 91 -12.00 4.06 18.17
CA PRO A 91 -11.04 4.97 17.53
C PRO A 91 -10.04 5.65 18.52
N PRO A 92 -8.87 6.11 18.04
CA PRO A 92 -8.45 6.15 16.64
C PRO A 92 -8.11 4.77 16.08
N PHE A 93 -8.23 4.63 14.75
CA PHE A 93 -7.93 3.39 14.02
C PHE A 93 -6.78 3.57 13.02
N ALA A 94 -6.16 2.45 12.65
CA ALA A 94 -5.27 2.35 11.51
C ALA A 94 -6.00 1.66 10.35
N ILE A 95 -5.61 1.97 9.12
CA ILE A 95 -5.88 1.13 7.95
C ILE A 95 -4.56 0.53 7.48
N GLY A 96 -4.51 -0.79 7.32
CA GLY A 96 -3.35 -1.53 6.79
C GLY A 96 -3.26 -1.49 5.26
N VAL A 97 -2.22 -2.09 4.69
CA VAL A 97 -1.98 -2.13 3.24
C VAL A 97 -1.32 -3.43 2.79
N ASP A 98 -1.44 -3.72 1.49
CA ASP A 98 -0.91 -4.89 0.79
C ASP A 98 -1.56 -6.21 1.25
N SER A 99 -1.34 -6.60 2.50
CA SER A 99 -1.93 -7.77 3.15
C SER A 99 -3.07 -7.39 4.08
N ALA A 100 -3.82 -8.38 4.58
CA ALA A 100 -4.79 -8.17 5.64
C ALA A 100 -4.06 -8.12 7.01
N GLN A 101 -3.86 -6.91 7.53
CA GLN A 101 -2.96 -6.63 8.67
C GLN A 101 -3.66 -6.52 10.01
N ASP A 102 -4.99 -6.66 10.05
CA ASP A 102 -5.85 -6.43 11.21
C ASP A 102 -5.37 -7.19 12.47
N TRP A 103 -4.81 -8.39 12.28
CA TRP A 103 -4.28 -9.25 13.34
C TRP A 103 -2.97 -8.77 13.96
N ILE A 104 -2.21 -7.87 13.31
CA ILE A 104 -0.89 -7.40 13.79
C ILE A 104 -1.04 -6.61 15.10
N LYS A 105 -2.09 -5.80 15.18
CA LYS A 105 -2.42 -4.99 16.37
C LYS A 105 -3.94 -4.99 16.58
N PRO A 106 -4.51 -6.09 17.10
CA PRO A 106 -5.96 -6.25 17.22
C PRO A 106 -6.59 -5.10 18.00
N GLY A 107 -7.71 -4.58 17.49
CA GLY A 107 -8.42 -3.42 18.07
C GLY A 107 -7.90 -2.07 17.58
N ALA A 108 -6.66 -1.98 17.10
CA ALA A 108 -6.10 -0.76 16.54
C ALA A 108 -6.32 -0.62 15.03
N ILE A 109 -6.37 -1.74 14.30
CA ILE A 109 -6.47 -1.77 12.83
C ILE A 109 -7.91 -2.15 12.45
N ILE A 110 -8.59 -1.32 11.66
CA ILE A 110 -10.02 -1.51 11.36
C ILE A 110 -10.27 -2.32 10.09
N ALA A 111 -9.40 -2.16 9.10
CA ALA A 111 -9.39 -2.87 7.82
C ALA A 111 -8.02 -2.65 7.16
N SER A 112 -7.79 -3.27 6.02
CA SER A 112 -6.58 -3.09 5.22
C SER A 112 -6.93 -2.91 3.73
N MET A 113 -6.27 -1.97 3.05
CA MET A 113 -6.35 -1.86 1.59
C MET A 113 -5.39 -2.89 0.99
N MET A 114 -5.93 -4.03 0.61
CA MET A 114 -5.14 -5.13 0.07
C MET A 114 -4.67 -4.81 -1.34
N LYS A 115 -3.38 -5.07 -1.59
CA LYS A 115 -2.76 -5.12 -2.91
C LYS A 115 -2.30 -6.54 -3.13
N ARG A 116 -2.94 -7.24 -4.06
CA ARG A 116 -2.78 -8.68 -4.30
C ARG A 116 -1.50 -8.99 -5.09
N VAL A 117 -0.36 -8.62 -4.51
CA VAL A 117 0.97 -8.97 -5.03
C VAL A 117 1.13 -10.48 -5.13
N ASP A 118 0.55 -11.22 -4.18
CA ASP A 118 0.49 -12.68 -4.21
C ASP A 118 -0.20 -13.20 -5.49
N LEU A 119 -1.29 -12.56 -5.92
CA LEU A 119 -2.01 -12.91 -7.14
C LEU A 119 -1.18 -12.56 -8.38
N GLY A 120 -0.54 -11.39 -8.40
CA GLY A 120 0.34 -10.97 -9.48
C GLY A 120 1.50 -11.95 -9.72
N VAL A 121 2.23 -12.28 -8.65
CA VAL A 121 3.36 -13.23 -8.70
C VAL A 121 2.88 -14.63 -9.09
N TYR A 122 1.84 -15.14 -8.43
CA TYR A 122 1.30 -16.47 -8.73
C TYR A 122 0.86 -16.58 -10.19
N ASN A 123 0.14 -15.59 -10.72
CA ASN A 123 -0.34 -15.62 -12.10
C ASN A 123 0.82 -15.59 -13.10
N ALA A 124 1.87 -14.82 -12.83
CA ALA A 124 3.04 -14.77 -13.69
C ALA A 124 3.81 -16.10 -13.70
N VAL A 125 4.00 -16.73 -12.53
CA VAL A 125 4.63 -18.05 -12.42
C VAL A 125 3.77 -19.11 -13.12
N LYS A 126 2.45 -19.10 -12.91
CA LYS A 126 1.50 -19.99 -13.58
C LYS A 126 1.58 -19.86 -15.11
N GLN A 127 1.63 -18.63 -15.63
CA GLN A 127 1.80 -18.40 -17.06
C GLN A 127 3.12 -18.98 -17.59
N ALA A 128 4.22 -18.85 -16.84
CA ALA A 128 5.49 -19.46 -17.20
C ALA A 128 5.43 -21.00 -17.20
N GLU A 129 4.83 -21.63 -16.19
CA GLU A 129 4.64 -23.09 -16.13
C GLU A 129 3.75 -23.62 -17.26
N GLU A 130 2.71 -22.86 -17.62
CA GLU A 130 1.78 -23.23 -18.70
C GLU A 130 2.28 -22.85 -20.10
N ASN A 131 3.48 -22.28 -20.24
CA ASN A 131 4.02 -21.76 -21.50
C ASN A 131 3.10 -20.72 -22.19
N LYS A 132 2.47 -19.87 -21.38
CA LYS A 132 1.60 -18.76 -21.78
C LYS A 132 2.11 -17.42 -21.26
N PHE A 133 3.41 -17.32 -20.97
CA PHE A 133 4.02 -16.10 -20.49
C PHE A 133 3.93 -15.00 -21.55
N VAL A 134 3.47 -13.83 -21.13
CA VAL A 134 3.45 -12.62 -21.96
C VAL A 134 4.24 -11.51 -21.27
N GLY A 135 5.16 -10.90 -22.01
CA GLY A 135 5.76 -9.64 -21.57
C GLY A 135 4.81 -8.47 -21.77
N GLY A 136 5.21 -7.28 -21.32
CA GLY A 136 4.39 -6.07 -21.34
C GLY A 136 3.62 -5.86 -20.04
N VAL A 137 2.58 -5.04 -20.07
CA VAL A 137 1.88 -4.55 -18.86
C VAL A 137 0.69 -5.42 -18.50
N VAL A 138 0.63 -5.85 -17.25
CA VAL A 138 -0.55 -6.44 -16.61
C VAL A 138 -0.96 -5.49 -15.48
N GLU A 139 -2.13 -4.87 -15.60
CA GLU A 139 -2.65 -3.95 -14.58
C GLU A 139 -3.81 -4.59 -13.83
N LEU A 140 -3.75 -4.60 -12.48
CA LEU A 140 -4.73 -5.27 -11.62
C LEU A 140 -5.41 -4.24 -10.70
N GLY A 141 -6.69 -3.94 -10.94
CA GLY A 141 -7.53 -3.03 -10.14
C GLY A 141 -8.62 -3.74 -9.33
N LEU A 142 -9.64 -3.00 -8.91
CA LEU A 142 -10.80 -3.57 -8.19
C LEU A 142 -11.51 -4.61 -9.06
N LYS A 143 -11.66 -4.32 -10.36
CA LYS A 143 -12.34 -5.20 -11.32
C LYS A 143 -11.62 -6.53 -11.51
N GLU A 144 -10.29 -6.52 -11.51
CA GLU A 144 -9.45 -7.71 -11.65
C GLU A 144 -9.21 -8.42 -10.31
N GLY A 145 -9.70 -7.87 -9.19
CA GLY A 145 -9.40 -8.36 -7.85
C GLY A 145 -7.96 -8.14 -7.42
N GLY A 146 -7.24 -7.22 -8.08
CA GLY A 146 -5.87 -6.83 -7.77
C GLY A 146 -5.74 -5.96 -6.53
N VAL A 147 -6.78 -5.18 -6.25
CA VAL A 147 -6.92 -4.42 -5.01
C VAL A 147 -8.31 -4.62 -4.42
N LYS A 148 -8.45 -4.53 -3.10
CA LYS A 148 -9.74 -4.51 -2.39
C LYS A 148 -9.56 -3.96 -0.97
N LEU A 149 -10.66 -3.63 -0.31
CA LEU A 149 -10.66 -3.47 1.14
C LEU A 149 -10.86 -4.84 1.81
N SER A 150 -10.12 -5.14 2.88
CA SER A 150 -10.13 -6.47 3.50
C SER A 150 -11.45 -6.78 4.22
N ASP A 151 -11.93 -8.01 4.08
CA ASP A 151 -12.95 -8.62 4.94
C ASP A 151 -12.30 -9.49 6.06
N ILE A 152 -13.11 -10.09 6.93
CA ILE A 152 -12.61 -10.97 8.01
C ILE A 152 -12.04 -12.28 7.44
N GLU A 153 -12.57 -12.77 6.32
CA GLU A 153 -12.05 -13.99 5.69
C GLU A 153 -10.67 -13.75 5.09
N ASP A 154 -10.40 -12.56 4.56
CA ASP A 154 -9.05 -12.18 4.13
C ASP A 154 -8.06 -12.18 5.30
N VAL A 155 -8.47 -11.67 6.47
CA VAL A 155 -7.65 -11.66 7.68
C VAL A 155 -7.36 -13.09 8.15
N LYS A 156 -8.38 -13.94 8.14
CA LYS A 156 -8.24 -15.36 8.47
C LYS A 156 -7.30 -16.06 7.51
N ALA A 157 -7.50 -15.91 6.20
CA ALA A 157 -6.65 -16.49 5.18
C ALA A 157 -5.18 -16.02 5.32
N MET A 158 -4.97 -14.73 5.63
CA MET A 158 -3.64 -14.21 5.89
C MET A 158 -3.02 -14.83 7.14
N PHE A 159 -3.76 -14.91 8.24
CA PHE A 159 -3.26 -15.50 9.48
C PHE A 159 -2.95 -16.99 9.30
N ASP A 160 -3.81 -17.74 8.59
CA ASP A 160 -3.64 -19.16 8.27
C ASP A 160 -2.41 -19.43 7.39
N SER A 161 -1.98 -18.45 6.60
CA SER A 161 -0.78 -18.56 5.76
C SER A 161 0.52 -18.55 6.57
N LEU A 162 0.49 -18.11 7.84
CA LEU A 162 1.66 -18.09 8.70
C LEU A 162 2.05 -19.52 9.14
N PRO A 163 3.35 -19.82 9.30
CA PRO A 163 3.79 -21.08 9.90
C PRO A 163 3.17 -21.32 11.28
N GLU A 164 2.84 -22.56 11.60
CA GLU A 164 2.09 -22.91 12.83
C GLU A 164 2.79 -22.43 14.11
N ASP A 165 4.11 -22.55 14.19
CA ASP A 165 4.91 -22.06 15.31
C ASP A 165 4.83 -20.53 15.45
N ILE A 166 4.80 -19.81 14.32
CA ILE A 166 4.62 -18.36 14.28
C ILE A 166 3.20 -17.99 14.72
N LYS A 167 2.16 -18.71 14.26
CA LYS A 167 0.77 -18.48 14.69
C LYS A 167 0.64 -18.61 16.20
N GLN A 168 1.13 -19.71 16.78
CA GLN A 168 1.06 -19.95 18.22
C GLN A 168 1.84 -18.88 19.02
N LYS A 169 3.02 -18.48 18.53
CA LYS A 169 3.79 -17.38 19.13
C LYS A 169 3.00 -16.07 19.10
N LYS A 170 2.38 -15.72 17.96
CA LYS A 170 1.58 -14.49 17.81
C LYS A 170 0.34 -14.48 18.68
N LEU A 171 -0.40 -15.58 18.76
CA LEU A 171 -1.56 -15.69 19.65
C LEU A 171 -1.14 -15.43 21.11
N SER A 172 -0.05 -16.05 21.55
CA SER A 172 0.50 -15.86 22.89
C SER A 172 0.92 -14.40 23.15
N GLU A 173 1.68 -13.79 22.24
CA GLU A 173 2.13 -12.39 22.33
C GLU A 173 0.96 -11.40 22.40
N LEU A 174 -0.12 -11.68 21.67
CA LEU A 174 -1.32 -10.85 21.61
C LEU A 174 -2.32 -11.16 22.74
N GLY A 175 -2.06 -12.17 23.57
CA GLY A 175 -2.91 -12.56 24.69
C GLY A 175 -4.17 -13.36 24.31
N PHE A 176 -4.17 -14.00 23.14
CA PHE A 176 -5.26 -14.87 22.68
C PHE A 176 -4.93 -16.34 22.92
N LYS A 177 -5.93 -17.11 23.36
CA LYS A 177 -5.80 -18.56 23.59
C LYS A 177 -6.05 -19.40 22.34
N SER A 178 -6.70 -18.83 21.34
CA SER A 178 -7.05 -19.48 20.09
C SER A 178 -7.24 -18.45 18.98
N GLU A 179 -7.10 -18.91 17.75
CA GLU A 179 -7.40 -18.12 16.55
C GLU A 179 -8.86 -17.65 16.52
N ASP A 180 -9.83 -18.52 16.83
CA ASP A 180 -11.24 -18.14 16.97
C ASP A 180 -11.45 -16.96 17.94
N GLY A 181 -10.66 -16.91 19.01
CA GLY A 181 -10.71 -15.83 19.99
C GLY A 181 -10.20 -14.51 19.40
N LEU A 182 -9.13 -14.56 18.60
CA LEU A 182 -8.61 -13.42 17.85
C LEU A 182 -9.62 -12.93 16.81
N ILE A 183 -10.14 -13.84 15.96
CA ILE A 183 -11.08 -13.49 14.89
C ILE A 183 -12.35 -12.83 15.47
N LYS A 184 -12.94 -13.38 16.53
CA LYS A 184 -14.10 -12.77 17.21
C LYS A 184 -13.80 -11.37 17.74
N PHE A 185 -12.58 -11.12 18.21
CA PHE A 185 -12.18 -9.80 18.67
C PHE A 185 -12.04 -8.79 17.52
N LEU A 186 -11.54 -9.24 16.37
CA LEU A 186 -11.45 -8.42 15.15
C LEU A 186 -12.85 -8.12 14.58
N GLU A 187 -13.76 -9.10 14.58
CA GLU A 187 -15.17 -8.87 14.24
C GLU A 187 -15.82 -7.81 15.15
N GLN A 188 -15.55 -7.87 16.47
CA GLN A 188 -16.02 -6.85 17.41
C GLN A 188 -15.42 -5.47 17.15
N THR A 189 -14.16 -5.43 16.71
CA THR A 189 -13.49 -4.18 16.32
C THR A 189 -14.19 -3.57 15.11
N ARG A 190 -14.50 -4.37 14.07
CA ARG A 190 -15.22 -3.89 12.89
C ARG A 190 -16.64 -3.42 13.18
N LYS A 191 -17.32 -4.04 14.15
CA LYS A 191 -18.65 -3.62 14.64
C LYS A 191 -18.64 -2.25 15.35
N GLN A 192 -17.48 -1.65 15.63
CA GLN A 192 -17.40 -0.24 16.05
C GLN A 192 -17.79 0.71 14.91
N VAL A 193 -17.70 0.27 13.65
CA VAL A 193 -18.07 1.04 12.46
C VAL A 193 -19.50 0.64 12.05
N PRO A 194 -20.46 1.59 12.02
CA PRO A 194 -21.84 1.30 11.60
C PRO A 194 -21.95 0.67 10.21
N ASP A 195 -22.89 -0.26 10.04
CA ASP A 195 -23.11 -1.00 8.78
C ASP A 195 -23.33 -0.08 7.56
N TRP A 196 -23.95 1.08 7.74
CA TRP A 196 -24.19 2.04 6.64
C TRP A 196 -22.88 2.60 6.07
N ILE A 197 -21.80 2.68 6.86
CA ILE A 197 -20.48 3.13 6.38
C ILE A 197 -19.89 2.08 5.45
N TRP A 198 -19.96 0.80 5.83
CA TRP A 198 -19.51 -0.29 4.97
C TRP A 198 -20.33 -0.33 3.67
N GLY A 199 -21.65 -0.17 3.77
CA GLY A 199 -22.53 -0.08 2.60
C GLY A 199 -22.19 1.09 1.66
N ALA A 200 -21.81 2.25 2.20
CA ALA A 200 -21.37 3.40 1.40
C ALA A 200 -20.04 3.12 0.68
N VAL A 201 -19.09 2.44 1.36
CA VAL A 201 -17.83 2.02 0.73
C VAL A 201 -18.07 1.00 -0.39
N ASP A 202 -18.99 0.06 -0.19
CA ASP A 202 -19.41 -0.90 -1.23
C ASP A 202 -20.07 -0.19 -2.42
N GLU A 203 -20.85 0.87 -2.18
CA GLU A 203 -21.42 1.69 -3.24
C GLU A 203 -20.33 2.37 -4.07
N LEU A 204 -19.36 3.03 -3.43
CA LEU A 204 -18.20 3.62 -4.13
C LEU A 204 -17.45 2.56 -4.95
N GLN A 205 -17.19 1.39 -4.37
CA GLN A 205 -16.54 0.28 -5.09
C GLN A 205 -17.32 -0.10 -6.36
N ASN A 206 -18.64 -0.25 -6.25
CA ASN A 206 -19.48 -0.58 -7.40
C ASN A 206 -19.48 0.52 -8.47
N GLN A 207 -19.48 1.80 -8.07
CA GLN A 207 -19.39 2.93 -8.98
C GLN A 207 -18.05 2.93 -9.74
N ILE A 208 -16.94 2.62 -9.07
CA ILE A 208 -15.61 2.52 -9.70
C ILE A 208 -15.56 1.31 -10.66
N VAL A 209 -15.96 0.13 -10.21
CA VAL A 209 -15.90 -1.12 -11.01
C VAL A 209 -16.76 -1.02 -12.27
N ASN A 210 -17.92 -0.35 -12.19
CA ASN A 210 -18.80 -0.13 -13.33
C ASN A 210 -18.40 1.07 -14.21
N GLY A 211 -17.31 1.76 -13.89
CA GLY A 211 -16.81 2.91 -14.65
C GLY A 211 -17.68 4.17 -14.53
N GLN A 212 -18.55 4.24 -13.53
CA GLN A 212 -19.34 5.45 -13.22
C GLN A 212 -18.47 6.52 -12.56
N ILE A 213 -17.47 6.10 -11.77
CA ILE A 213 -16.46 6.96 -11.18
C ILE A 213 -15.07 6.57 -11.69
N VAL A 214 -14.28 7.58 -12.06
CA VAL A 214 -12.87 7.41 -12.43
C VAL A 214 -11.96 8.00 -11.35
N VAL A 215 -11.24 7.14 -10.62
CA VAL A 215 -10.33 7.58 -9.57
C VAL A 215 -9.00 8.07 -10.18
N PRO A 216 -8.46 9.23 -9.77
CA PRO A 216 -7.20 9.75 -10.31
C PRO A 216 -6.02 8.80 -10.05
N LYS A 217 -5.30 8.44 -11.10
CA LYS A 217 -4.05 7.67 -11.04
C LYS A 217 -2.86 8.61 -11.23
N ALA A 218 -2.44 9.28 -10.15
CA ALA A 218 -1.26 10.15 -10.18
C ALA A 218 0.01 9.30 -10.30
N THR A 219 0.76 9.47 -11.39
CA THR A 219 2.04 8.81 -11.66
C THR A 219 3.21 9.81 -11.70
N ALA A 220 2.92 11.12 -11.66
CA ALA A 220 3.90 12.19 -11.65
C ALA A 220 3.71 13.15 -10.46
N LYS A 221 4.78 13.89 -10.13
CA LYS A 221 4.81 14.79 -8.95
C LYS A 221 3.84 15.96 -9.08
N ASP A 222 3.75 16.56 -10.26
CA ASP A 222 2.80 17.64 -10.56
C ASP A 222 1.35 17.17 -10.44
N GLN A 223 1.05 15.92 -10.82
CA GLN A 223 -0.27 15.32 -10.66
C GLN A 223 -0.68 15.18 -9.19
N ILE A 224 0.18 14.64 -8.31
CA ILE A 224 -0.15 14.57 -6.88
C ILE A 224 -0.22 15.96 -6.24
N GLU A 225 0.59 16.92 -6.67
CA GLU A 225 0.48 18.31 -6.25
C GLU A 225 -0.83 18.97 -6.67
N ALA A 226 -1.39 18.61 -7.82
CA ALA A 226 -2.72 19.04 -8.25
C ALA A 226 -3.81 18.43 -7.34
N LEU A 227 -3.73 17.13 -7.02
CA LEU A 227 -4.69 16.48 -6.10
C LEU A 227 -4.60 17.05 -4.67
N ARG A 228 -3.43 17.47 -4.21
CA ARG A 228 -3.28 18.14 -2.90
C ARG A 228 -3.96 19.51 -2.83
N LYS A 229 -4.22 20.15 -3.97
CA LYS A 229 -4.85 21.47 -4.07
C LYS A 229 -6.34 21.41 -4.40
N ALA A 230 -6.84 20.27 -4.87
CA ALA A 230 -8.26 20.11 -5.18
C ALA A 230 -9.09 20.09 -3.89
N GLU A 231 -10.24 20.74 -3.94
CA GLU A 231 -11.12 20.94 -2.78
C GLU A 231 -12.28 19.93 -2.72
N ASP A 232 -12.49 19.17 -3.81
CA ASP A 232 -13.56 18.19 -3.93
C ASP A 232 -13.18 17.02 -4.87
N TRP A 233 -13.96 15.94 -4.80
CA TRP A 233 -13.69 14.72 -5.56
C TRP A 233 -14.05 14.84 -7.05
N LYS A 234 -14.96 15.73 -7.44
CA LYS A 234 -15.41 15.90 -8.83
C LYS A 234 -14.32 16.58 -9.65
N THR A 235 -13.68 17.61 -9.09
CA THR A 235 -12.49 18.26 -9.65
C THR A 235 -11.35 17.24 -9.84
N MET A 236 -11.13 16.36 -8.84
CA MET A 236 -10.14 15.28 -8.96
C MET A 236 -10.51 14.25 -10.05
N GLU A 237 -11.80 13.93 -10.21
CA GLU A 237 -12.27 13.05 -11.28
C GLU A 237 -12.05 13.67 -12.68
N GLU A 238 -12.24 14.98 -12.82
CA GLU A 238 -11.93 15.68 -14.07
C GLU A 238 -10.44 15.56 -14.44
N TYR A 239 -9.54 15.68 -13.45
CA TYR A 239 -8.11 15.40 -13.65
C TYR A 239 -7.89 13.95 -14.10
N ALA A 240 -8.54 12.99 -13.42
CA ALA A 240 -8.43 11.57 -13.76
C ALA A 240 -8.82 11.29 -15.22
N LYS A 241 -9.97 11.82 -15.65
CA LYS A 241 -10.47 11.70 -17.03
C LYS A 241 -9.47 12.29 -18.02
N ASN A 242 -8.92 13.47 -17.74
CA ASN A 242 -7.93 14.12 -18.60
C ASN A 242 -6.59 13.36 -18.68
N TRP A 243 -6.11 12.79 -17.57
CA TRP A 243 -4.87 12.01 -17.57
C TRP A 243 -5.04 10.68 -18.32
N SER A 244 -6.13 9.96 -18.05
CA SER A 244 -6.42 8.67 -18.69
C SER A 244 -6.56 8.76 -20.21
N ALA A 245 -7.04 9.90 -20.73
CA ALA A 245 -7.18 10.12 -22.18
C ALA A 245 -5.82 10.14 -22.92
N ASN A 246 -4.72 10.35 -22.19
CA ASN A 246 -3.37 10.44 -22.73
C ASN A 246 -2.48 9.27 -22.31
N GLU A 247 -2.98 8.32 -21.51
CA GLU A 247 -2.21 7.14 -21.14
C GLU A 247 -2.20 6.12 -22.29
N PRO A 248 -1.02 5.61 -22.70
CA PRO A 248 -0.97 4.53 -23.68
C PRO A 248 -1.66 3.29 -23.12
N ALA A 249 -2.40 2.58 -23.99
CA ALA A 249 -3.03 1.33 -23.60
C ALA A 249 -1.97 0.31 -23.17
N PRO A 250 -2.22 -0.47 -22.10
CA PRO A 250 -1.36 -1.59 -21.74
C PRO A 250 -1.17 -2.55 -22.92
N GLU A 251 0.05 -2.71 -23.39
CA GLU A 251 0.40 -3.68 -24.43
C GLU A 251 1.00 -4.94 -23.81
N THR A 252 0.67 -6.10 -24.41
CA THR A 252 1.30 -7.38 -24.06
C THR A 252 1.94 -8.02 -25.29
N HIS A 253 2.96 -8.82 -25.06
CA HIS A 253 3.76 -9.46 -26.11
C HIS A 253 3.96 -10.93 -25.79
N PHE A 254 3.39 -11.80 -26.64
CA PHE A 254 3.67 -13.23 -26.60
C PHE A 254 4.88 -13.55 -27.48
N ASP A 255 5.84 -14.29 -26.95
CA ASP A 255 7.03 -14.77 -27.67
C ASP A 255 7.06 -16.30 -27.61
N GLU A 256 6.96 -16.95 -28.78
CA GLU A 256 6.96 -18.41 -28.90
C GLU A 256 8.28 -19.04 -28.41
N LYS A 257 9.43 -18.43 -28.70
CA LYS A 257 10.74 -18.98 -28.30
C LYS A 257 10.92 -18.90 -26.79
N LEU A 258 10.49 -17.79 -26.19
CA LEU A 258 10.48 -17.62 -24.74
C LEU A 258 9.56 -18.64 -24.07
N ASN A 259 8.47 -19.05 -24.73
CA ASN A 259 7.50 -20.04 -24.25
C ASN A 259 7.81 -21.50 -24.66
N GLN A 260 8.93 -21.75 -25.34
CA GLN A 260 9.42 -23.11 -25.62
C GLN A 260 10.45 -23.60 -24.60
N ARG A 261 10.85 -22.75 -23.63
CA ARG A 261 11.93 -23.02 -22.68
C ARG A 261 11.59 -24.19 -21.73
N GLN A 262 12.61 -25.01 -21.50
CA GLN A 262 12.57 -26.22 -20.67
C GLN A 262 12.38 -25.87 -19.19
N ASN A 263 11.32 -26.42 -18.62
CA ASN A 263 10.91 -26.40 -17.22
C ASN A 263 12.05 -26.85 -16.29
N THR A 264 12.82 -25.89 -15.77
CA THR A 264 13.90 -26.12 -14.80
C THR A 264 13.36 -26.39 -13.40
N LYS A 265 12.05 -26.26 -13.19
CA LYS A 265 11.36 -26.42 -11.91
C LYS A 265 11.87 -25.47 -10.82
N LYS A 266 12.53 -24.37 -11.21
CA LYS A 266 13.04 -23.37 -10.27
C LYS A 266 12.56 -21.97 -10.65
N ILE A 267 12.15 -21.22 -9.64
CA ILE A 267 11.80 -19.80 -9.76
C ILE A 267 12.64 -18.99 -8.78
N ALA A 268 12.95 -17.75 -9.14
CA ALA A 268 13.64 -16.83 -8.25
C ALA A 268 12.74 -15.65 -7.89
N VAL A 269 12.75 -15.25 -6.63
CA VAL A 269 12.15 -14.00 -6.13
C VAL A 269 13.26 -13.13 -5.57
N VAL A 270 13.42 -11.93 -6.14
CA VAL A 270 14.42 -10.94 -5.74
C VAL A 270 13.70 -9.76 -5.13
N TYR A 271 13.99 -9.47 -3.87
CA TYR A 271 13.41 -8.36 -3.14
C TYR A 271 14.29 -7.12 -3.26
N ASP A 272 13.66 -5.95 -3.25
CA ASP A 272 14.34 -4.67 -3.02
C ASP A 272 14.85 -4.53 -1.58
N VAL A 273 15.23 -3.31 -1.18
CA VAL A 273 15.63 -3.03 0.20
C VAL A 273 14.43 -3.15 1.14
N GLY A 274 14.45 -4.18 1.98
CA GLY A 274 13.45 -4.44 3.01
C GLY A 274 13.25 -5.94 3.23
N GLY A 275 13.07 -6.68 2.13
CA GLY A 275 12.89 -8.13 2.15
C GLY A 275 11.67 -8.60 2.96
N ARG A 276 11.64 -9.90 3.26
CA ARG A 276 10.55 -10.53 4.03
C ARG A 276 10.52 -10.12 5.49
N GLY A 277 9.35 -10.28 6.12
CA GLY A 277 9.09 -9.85 7.49
C GLY A 277 8.51 -8.44 7.59
N ASP A 278 8.21 -7.80 6.46
CA ASP A 278 7.46 -6.54 6.40
C ASP A 278 5.96 -6.73 6.68
N LEU A 279 5.48 -7.99 6.69
CA LEU A 279 4.08 -8.37 6.87
C LEU A 279 3.15 -7.67 5.86
N SER A 280 3.68 -7.29 4.70
CA SER A 280 3.05 -6.40 3.72
C SER A 280 3.49 -6.83 2.31
N PHE A 281 4.14 -5.94 1.56
CA PHE A 281 4.48 -6.08 0.15
C PHE A 281 5.34 -7.31 -0.19
N ASN A 282 6.48 -7.49 0.48
CA ASN A 282 7.44 -8.55 0.17
C ASN A 282 6.93 -9.92 0.61
N ASP A 283 6.29 -10.00 1.78
CA ASP A 283 5.68 -11.25 2.24
C ASP A 283 4.51 -11.69 1.35
N MET A 284 3.77 -10.75 0.75
CA MET A 284 2.74 -11.06 -0.26
C MET A 284 3.34 -11.61 -1.56
N ALA A 285 4.47 -11.06 -2.02
CA ALA A 285 5.18 -11.61 -3.18
C ALA A 285 5.66 -13.05 -2.92
N TYR A 286 6.25 -13.29 -1.75
CA TYR A 286 6.63 -14.64 -1.31
C TYR A 286 5.43 -15.59 -1.29
N LEU A 287 4.29 -15.16 -0.71
CA LEU A 287 3.09 -15.98 -0.62
C LEU A 287 2.61 -16.44 -2.00
N GLY A 288 2.63 -15.53 -2.99
CA GLY A 288 2.31 -15.86 -4.38
C GLY A 288 3.26 -16.88 -5.00
N ALA A 289 4.57 -16.67 -4.83
CA ALA A 289 5.61 -17.57 -5.32
C ALA A 289 5.52 -18.95 -4.66
N LYS A 290 5.34 -19.00 -3.34
CA LYS A 290 5.22 -20.22 -2.55
C LYS A 290 3.97 -21.01 -2.94
N ARG A 291 2.83 -20.35 -3.11
CA ARG A 291 1.59 -20.98 -3.59
C ARG A 291 1.80 -21.63 -4.96
N ALA A 292 2.42 -20.92 -5.89
CA ALA A 292 2.70 -21.47 -7.22
C ALA A 292 3.70 -22.64 -7.14
N ALA A 293 4.72 -22.53 -6.31
CA ALA A 293 5.69 -23.60 -6.11
C ALA A 293 5.06 -24.88 -5.55
N ASP A 294 4.16 -24.76 -4.57
CA ASP A 294 3.44 -25.90 -4.01
C ASP A 294 2.51 -26.56 -5.04
N GLU A 295 1.81 -25.75 -5.85
CA GLU A 295 0.87 -26.25 -6.85
C GLU A 295 1.56 -26.93 -8.04
N PHE A 296 2.67 -26.37 -8.52
CA PHE A 296 3.36 -26.83 -9.73
C PHE A 296 4.63 -27.65 -9.48
N GLY A 297 4.96 -27.89 -8.20
CA GLY A 297 6.14 -28.64 -7.76
C GLY A 297 7.45 -27.94 -8.09
N LEU A 298 7.54 -26.63 -7.80
CA LEU A 298 8.72 -25.80 -8.08
C LEU A 298 9.55 -25.58 -6.81
N GLU A 299 10.82 -25.28 -7.00
CA GLU A 299 11.72 -24.77 -5.96
C GLU A 299 11.77 -23.23 -6.04
N VAL A 300 11.58 -22.56 -4.90
CA VAL A 300 11.70 -21.09 -4.80
C VAL A 300 13.07 -20.75 -4.26
N THR A 301 13.85 -19.98 -5.02
CA THR A 301 15.05 -19.30 -4.52
C THR A 301 14.71 -17.85 -4.17
N GLU A 302 15.05 -17.43 -2.96
CA GLU A 302 14.86 -16.06 -2.50
C GLU A 302 16.20 -15.33 -2.46
N VAL A 303 16.24 -14.10 -2.97
CA VAL A 303 17.40 -13.24 -2.92
C VAL A 303 17.00 -11.88 -2.36
N GLN A 304 17.59 -11.49 -1.24
CA GLN A 304 17.35 -10.19 -0.61
C GLN A 304 18.51 -9.24 -0.94
N SER A 305 18.16 -8.01 -1.31
CA SER A 305 19.12 -6.91 -1.48
C SER A 305 19.23 -6.09 -0.20
N ASN A 306 20.47 -5.76 0.20
CA ASN A 306 20.74 -4.92 1.36
C ASN A 306 20.82 -3.43 0.98
N SER A 307 21.16 -3.17 -0.29
CA SER A 307 21.22 -1.83 -0.87
C SER A 307 20.87 -1.85 -2.36
N GLU A 308 20.62 -0.68 -2.95
CA GLU A 308 20.36 -0.55 -4.39
C GLU A 308 21.50 -1.09 -5.27
N ASN A 309 22.74 -1.03 -4.78
CA ASN A 309 23.91 -1.56 -5.48
C ASN A 309 23.86 -3.09 -5.66
N ASP A 310 23.03 -3.79 -4.89
CA ASP A 310 22.89 -5.24 -4.95
C ASP A 310 21.91 -5.68 -6.05
N TYR A 311 21.01 -4.81 -6.52
CA TYR A 311 19.92 -5.19 -7.44
C TYR A 311 20.46 -5.78 -8.74
N LEU A 312 21.36 -5.05 -9.40
CA LEU A 312 21.93 -5.46 -10.68
C LEU A 312 22.78 -6.75 -10.60
N PRO A 313 23.75 -6.89 -9.68
CA PRO A 313 24.52 -8.14 -9.57
C PRO A 313 23.65 -9.33 -9.17
N ASN A 314 22.64 -9.15 -8.31
CA ASN A 314 21.70 -10.22 -7.94
C ASN A 314 20.94 -10.74 -9.18
N LEU A 315 20.25 -9.84 -9.89
CA LEU A 315 19.50 -10.19 -11.11
C LEU A 315 20.39 -10.83 -12.18
N ARG A 316 21.58 -10.25 -12.42
CA ARG A 316 22.52 -10.76 -13.43
C ARG A 316 23.04 -12.15 -13.06
N SER A 317 23.32 -12.41 -11.78
CA SER A 317 23.79 -13.73 -11.34
C SER A 317 22.75 -14.83 -11.56
N LEU A 318 21.48 -14.55 -11.25
CA LEU A 318 20.36 -15.46 -11.47
C LEU A 318 20.15 -15.72 -12.96
N ALA A 319 20.09 -14.67 -13.78
CA ALA A 319 19.90 -14.80 -15.22
C ALA A 319 21.05 -15.56 -15.90
N LYS A 320 22.30 -15.28 -15.50
CA LYS A 320 23.49 -15.95 -16.03
C LYS A 320 23.54 -17.44 -15.71
N SER A 321 22.97 -17.88 -14.59
CA SER A 321 22.95 -19.30 -14.21
C SER A 321 22.18 -20.17 -15.21
N GLY A 322 21.15 -19.61 -15.85
CA GLY A 322 20.22 -20.35 -16.70
C GLY A 322 19.29 -21.31 -15.95
N GLU A 323 19.36 -21.35 -14.61
CA GLU A 323 18.65 -22.34 -13.78
C GLU A 323 17.18 -22.00 -13.52
N TYR A 324 16.73 -20.77 -13.79
CA TYR A 324 15.40 -20.30 -13.41
C TYR A 324 14.46 -20.14 -14.60
N ASP A 325 13.27 -20.73 -14.51
CA ASP A 325 12.21 -20.58 -15.51
C ASP A 325 11.70 -19.14 -15.56
N ILE A 326 11.63 -18.49 -14.39
CA ILE A 326 11.19 -17.11 -14.22
C ILE A 326 11.93 -16.45 -13.05
N ILE A 327 12.28 -15.17 -13.23
CA ILE A 327 12.89 -14.33 -12.19
C ILE A 327 11.91 -13.19 -11.89
N VAL A 328 11.42 -13.12 -10.65
CA VAL A 328 10.48 -12.11 -10.18
C VAL A 328 11.25 -11.07 -9.37
N ALA A 329 11.29 -9.84 -9.86
CA ALA A 329 11.83 -8.68 -9.15
C ALA A 329 10.70 -7.92 -8.45
N VAL A 330 10.84 -7.67 -7.15
CA VAL A 330 9.79 -7.11 -6.30
C VAL A 330 10.19 -5.71 -5.87
N GLY A 331 9.56 -4.70 -6.47
CA GLY A 331 9.73 -3.30 -6.07
C GLY A 331 10.11 -2.36 -7.21
N TYR A 332 9.53 -1.15 -7.18
CA TYR A 332 9.72 -0.10 -8.18
C TYR A 332 11.19 0.24 -8.44
N MET A 333 12.03 0.23 -7.40
CA MET A 333 13.45 0.61 -7.51
C MET A 333 14.28 -0.38 -8.35
N MET A 334 13.74 -1.57 -8.65
CA MET A 334 14.39 -2.56 -9.52
C MET A 334 14.10 -2.36 -11.01
N THR A 335 13.33 -1.34 -11.41
CA THR A 335 12.91 -1.09 -12.81
C THR A 335 14.09 -1.02 -13.77
N GLU A 336 15.06 -0.14 -13.51
CA GLU A 336 16.22 0.02 -14.39
C GLU A 336 17.16 -1.21 -14.36
N PRO A 337 17.49 -1.81 -13.19
CA PRO A 337 18.22 -3.08 -13.15
C PRO A 337 17.57 -4.21 -13.95
N VAL A 338 16.24 -4.37 -13.87
CA VAL A 338 15.52 -5.38 -14.65
C VAL A 338 15.58 -5.07 -16.14
N LYS A 339 15.34 -3.83 -16.55
CA LYS A 339 15.46 -3.39 -17.95
C LYS A 339 16.83 -3.76 -18.51
N GLN A 340 17.90 -3.42 -17.79
CA GLN A 340 19.26 -3.71 -18.20
C GLN A 340 19.51 -5.23 -18.33
N VAL A 341 19.19 -6.02 -17.30
CA VAL A 341 19.46 -7.47 -17.31
C VAL A 341 18.58 -8.19 -18.34
N ALA A 342 17.34 -7.77 -18.54
CA ALA A 342 16.47 -8.36 -19.53
C ALA A 342 16.98 -8.16 -20.97
N GLN A 343 17.66 -7.04 -21.26
CA GLN A 343 18.37 -6.81 -22.52
C GLN A 343 19.60 -7.73 -22.67
N GLU A 344 20.35 -7.95 -21.58
CA GLU A 344 21.51 -8.85 -21.57
C GLU A 344 21.12 -10.33 -21.75
N TYR A 345 19.94 -10.74 -21.26
CA TYR A 345 19.45 -12.12 -21.29
C TYR A 345 18.06 -12.24 -21.93
N PRO A 346 17.93 -12.06 -23.26
CA PRO A 346 16.63 -11.97 -23.95
C PRO A 346 15.80 -13.27 -23.90
N ASN A 347 16.41 -14.40 -23.56
CA ASN A 347 15.72 -15.69 -23.43
C ASN A 347 15.30 -16.02 -21.98
N GLN A 348 15.56 -15.11 -21.02
CA GLN A 348 15.13 -15.24 -19.64
C GLN A 348 13.81 -14.50 -19.43
N ARG A 349 12.83 -15.16 -18.82
CA ARG A 349 11.57 -14.54 -18.42
C ARG A 349 11.80 -13.74 -17.14
N PHE A 350 11.38 -12.48 -17.15
CA PHE A 350 11.40 -11.61 -15.98
C PHE A 350 9.99 -11.13 -15.66
N VAL A 351 9.72 -10.96 -14.37
CA VAL A 351 8.56 -10.23 -13.88
C VAL A 351 9.09 -9.10 -13.04
N ILE A 352 8.49 -7.92 -13.17
CA ILE A 352 8.70 -6.83 -12.24
C ILE A 352 7.37 -6.42 -11.62
N ILE A 353 7.33 -6.40 -10.29
CA ILE A 353 6.19 -5.92 -9.51
C ILE A 353 6.38 -4.42 -9.24
N ASP A 354 5.36 -3.62 -9.51
CA ASP A 354 5.30 -2.15 -9.33
C ASP A 354 6.28 -1.33 -10.20
N GLY A 355 7.08 -1.98 -11.04
CA GLY A 355 7.99 -1.32 -11.97
C GLY A 355 7.36 -1.12 -13.35
N PHE A 356 7.60 0.06 -13.95
CA PHE A 356 7.09 0.43 -15.26
C PHE A 356 8.15 1.18 -16.07
N ASP A 357 8.35 0.75 -17.30
CA ASP A 357 9.10 1.48 -18.32
C ASP A 357 8.46 1.20 -19.69
N PRO A 358 8.11 2.22 -20.50
CA PRO A 358 7.47 2.01 -21.80
C PRO A 358 8.39 1.32 -22.82
N GLU A 359 9.70 1.32 -22.60
CA GLU A 359 10.71 0.65 -23.42
C GLU A 359 11.22 -0.64 -22.77
N MET A 360 10.49 -1.18 -21.80
CA MET A 360 10.85 -2.44 -21.15
C MET A 360 10.95 -3.58 -22.19
N PRO A 361 12.00 -4.43 -22.14
CA PRO A 361 12.15 -5.56 -23.06
C PRO A 361 10.96 -6.52 -23.02
N LYS A 362 10.65 -7.13 -24.18
CA LYS A 362 9.48 -8.01 -24.37
C LYS A 362 9.50 -9.31 -23.56
N ASN A 363 10.65 -9.67 -22.98
CA ASN A 363 10.78 -10.80 -22.06
C ASN A 363 10.50 -10.43 -20.60
N VAL A 364 10.02 -9.20 -20.34
CA VAL A 364 9.62 -8.72 -19.02
C VAL A 364 8.11 -8.52 -18.96
N GLN A 365 7.46 -9.08 -17.95
CA GLN A 365 6.09 -8.74 -17.57
C GLN A 365 6.11 -7.70 -16.44
N MET A 366 5.52 -6.54 -16.66
CA MET A 366 5.34 -5.48 -15.68
C MET A 366 3.97 -5.64 -15.02
N VAL A 367 3.95 -6.11 -13.77
CA VAL A 367 2.71 -6.26 -12.99
C VAL A 367 2.49 -4.99 -12.18
N LEU A 368 1.47 -4.24 -12.56
CA LEU A 368 1.05 -2.99 -11.94
C LEU A 368 -0.29 -3.16 -11.24
N PHE A 369 -0.57 -2.27 -10.30
CA PHE A 369 -1.85 -2.23 -9.59
C PHE A 369 -2.51 -0.86 -9.77
N LYS A 370 -3.84 -0.83 -9.62
CA LYS A 370 -4.62 0.41 -9.48
C LYS A 370 -4.84 0.73 -8.01
N GLU A 371 -3.76 1.02 -7.31
CA GLU A 371 -3.77 1.29 -5.85
C GLU A 371 -4.57 2.54 -5.51
N ASN A 372 -4.76 3.45 -6.47
CA ASN A 372 -5.68 4.57 -6.37
C ASN A 372 -7.12 4.10 -6.14
N GLU A 373 -7.60 3.09 -6.88
CA GLU A 373 -8.97 2.57 -6.73
C GLU A 373 -9.20 1.99 -5.32
N GLY A 374 -8.28 1.14 -4.86
CA GLY A 374 -8.37 0.58 -3.50
C GLY A 374 -8.19 1.64 -2.40
N SER A 375 -7.29 2.60 -2.61
CA SER A 375 -7.06 3.68 -1.65
C SER A 375 -8.24 4.65 -1.57
N ALA A 376 -9.04 4.80 -2.63
CA ALA A 376 -10.32 5.52 -2.57
C ALA A 376 -11.30 4.86 -1.59
N LEU A 377 -11.36 3.52 -1.54
CA LEU A 377 -12.16 2.82 -0.54
C LEU A 377 -11.65 3.07 0.88
N ALA A 378 -10.33 3.02 1.08
CA ALA A 378 -9.71 3.33 2.37
C ALA A 378 -9.97 4.78 2.82
N GLY A 379 -9.90 5.73 1.88
CA GLY A 379 -10.18 7.15 2.12
C GLY A 379 -11.62 7.39 2.51
N ALA A 380 -12.55 6.76 1.79
CA ALA A 380 -13.97 6.83 2.08
C ALA A 380 -14.29 6.25 3.46
N LEU A 381 -13.77 5.06 3.78
CA LEU A 381 -13.92 4.45 5.11
C LEU A 381 -13.39 5.37 6.21
N ALA A 382 -12.16 5.86 6.07
CA ALA A 382 -11.53 6.72 7.06
C ALA A 382 -12.33 8.00 7.33
N ALA A 383 -12.74 8.69 6.26
CA ALA A 383 -13.50 9.93 6.36
C ALA A 383 -14.90 9.71 6.94
N LEU A 384 -15.63 8.67 6.51
CA LEU A 384 -16.96 8.37 7.06
C LEU A 384 -16.91 8.01 8.55
N ILE A 385 -15.90 7.26 8.99
CA ILE A 385 -15.68 6.98 10.43
C ILE A 385 -15.46 8.30 11.19
N ALA A 386 -14.58 9.19 10.69
CA ALA A 386 -14.32 10.47 11.32
C ALA A 386 -15.58 11.34 11.39
N LEU A 387 -16.27 11.54 10.26
CA LEU A 387 -17.47 12.38 10.16
C LEU A 387 -18.60 11.87 11.05
N ASN A 388 -18.82 10.54 11.09
CA ASN A 388 -19.81 9.91 11.94
C ASN A 388 -19.62 10.26 13.43
N ASP A 389 -18.37 10.41 13.87
CA ASP A 389 -18.00 10.67 15.26
C ASP A 389 -17.81 12.17 15.55
N GLY A 390 -18.23 13.05 14.63
CA GLY A 390 -18.06 14.50 14.74
C GLY A 390 -16.59 14.92 14.70
N LYS A 391 -15.75 14.15 14.02
CA LYS A 391 -14.33 14.46 13.75
C LYS A 391 -14.16 14.88 12.30
N ASP A 392 -13.09 15.64 12.07
CA ASP A 392 -12.81 16.30 10.80
C ASP A 392 -11.42 15.96 10.25
N THR A 393 -10.65 15.10 10.91
CA THR A 393 -9.23 14.89 10.56
C THR A 393 -8.90 13.42 10.40
N ILE A 394 -8.27 13.08 9.27
CA ILE A 394 -7.71 11.75 8.97
C ILE A 394 -6.26 11.91 8.53
N GLY A 395 -5.51 10.81 8.57
CA GLY A 395 -4.08 10.79 8.26
C GLY A 395 -3.70 9.70 7.26
N ILE A 396 -2.60 9.91 6.56
CA ILE A 396 -1.88 8.89 5.80
C ILE A 396 -0.39 9.00 6.06
N VAL A 397 0.29 7.87 6.32
CA VAL A 397 1.74 7.78 6.51
C VAL A 397 2.31 6.91 5.42
N LEU A 398 3.18 7.49 4.59
CA LEU A 398 3.76 6.85 3.41
C LEU A 398 5.26 6.58 3.60
N GLY A 399 5.80 5.63 2.84
CA GLY A 399 7.22 5.35 2.75
C GLY A 399 7.99 6.44 1.99
N MET A 400 8.55 6.09 0.83
CA MET A 400 9.30 7.02 -0.03
C MET A 400 8.40 7.82 -0.97
N GLU A 401 8.78 9.06 -1.30
CA GLU A 401 8.01 9.88 -2.24
C GLU A 401 8.32 9.48 -3.70
N ILE A 402 7.66 8.42 -4.17
CA ILE A 402 7.84 7.81 -5.51
C ILE A 402 6.50 7.66 -6.25
N PRO A 403 6.49 7.49 -7.59
CA PRO A 403 5.27 7.39 -8.40
C PRO A 403 4.21 6.41 -7.89
N VAL A 404 4.63 5.24 -7.39
CA VAL A 404 3.70 4.24 -6.84
C VAL A 404 2.87 4.84 -5.69
N LEU A 405 3.51 5.59 -4.78
CA LEU A 405 2.88 6.12 -3.58
C LEU A 405 1.98 7.34 -3.86
N TYR A 406 2.17 8.01 -5.00
CA TYR A 406 1.25 9.06 -5.48
C TYR A 406 -0.14 8.50 -5.77
N LYS A 407 -0.23 7.27 -6.32
CA LYS A 407 -1.51 6.59 -6.56
C LYS A 407 -2.26 6.33 -5.26
N PHE A 408 -1.55 5.89 -4.22
CA PHE A 408 -2.12 5.68 -2.89
C PHE A 408 -2.64 6.98 -2.26
N GLU A 409 -1.81 8.03 -2.19
CA GLU A 409 -2.22 9.31 -1.60
C GLU A 409 -3.38 9.94 -2.39
N GLY A 410 -3.29 9.93 -3.72
CA GLY A 410 -4.30 10.48 -4.61
C GLY A 410 -5.66 9.78 -4.47
N GLY A 411 -5.66 8.45 -4.46
CA GLY A 411 -6.86 7.66 -4.21
C GLY A 411 -7.45 7.92 -2.82
N TYR A 412 -6.61 7.94 -1.77
CA TYR A 412 -7.06 8.21 -0.40
C TYR A 412 -7.74 9.57 -0.26
N ARG A 413 -7.15 10.62 -0.87
CA ARG A 413 -7.75 11.96 -0.91
C ARG A 413 -9.09 11.96 -1.66
N PHE A 414 -9.12 11.35 -2.83
CA PHE A 414 -10.32 11.23 -3.65
C PHE A 414 -11.49 10.60 -2.86
N GLY A 415 -11.22 9.45 -2.24
CA GLY A 415 -12.21 8.74 -1.42
C GLY A 415 -12.71 9.53 -0.23
N ALA A 416 -11.82 10.27 0.45
CA ALA A 416 -12.19 11.11 1.58
C ALA A 416 -13.12 12.27 1.19
N TYR A 417 -12.86 12.94 0.05
CA TYR A 417 -13.76 13.99 -0.45
C TYR A 417 -15.07 13.42 -0.99
N TRP A 418 -15.06 12.24 -1.62
CA TRP A 418 -16.28 11.54 -2.00
C TRP A 418 -17.14 11.24 -0.76
N ALA A 419 -16.53 10.74 0.30
CA ALA A 419 -17.20 10.45 1.56
C ALA A 419 -17.81 11.69 2.23
N LEU A 420 -17.13 12.84 2.14
CA LEU A 420 -17.66 14.11 2.65
C LEU A 420 -18.95 14.50 1.91
N ASP A 421 -18.95 14.47 0.58
CA ASP A 421 -20.13 14.74 -0.26
C ASP A 421 -21.24 13.71 0.02
N TYR A 422 -20.89 12.42 0.12
CA TYR A 422 -21.84 11.36 0.45
C TYR A 422 -22.51 11.60 1.81
N TYR A 423 -21.73 11.90 2.84
CA TYR A 423 -22.21 12.13 4.21
C TYR A 423 -23.20 13.29 4.27
N GLN A 424 -22.87 14.42 3.64
CA GLN A 424 -23.70 15.64 3.64
C GLN A 424 -25.05 15.46 2.93
N ASN A 425 -25.09 14.59 1.91
CA ASN A 425 -26.29 14.38 1.09
C ASN A 425 -27.17 13.22 1.57
N HIS A 426 -26.64 12.28 2.35
CA HIS A 426 -27.37 11.05 2.77
C HIS A 426 -27.61 10.93 4.27
N LYS A 427 -26.94 11.73 5.10
CA LYS A 427 -27.09 11.68 6.56
C LYS A 427 -27.29 13.09 7.12
N GLN A 428 -28.56 13.46 7.31
CA GLN A 428 -29.00 14.59 8.14
C GLN A 428 -29.79 14.07 9.32
#